data_AF-A0A5Q4ETS2-F1
#
_entry.id   AF-A0A5Q4ETS2-F1
#
_cell.length_a   1.000
_cell.length_b   1.000
_cell.length_c   1.000
_cell.angle_alpha   90.00
_cell.angle_beta   90.00
_cell.angle_gamma   90.00
#
_symmetry.space_group_name_H-M   'P 1'
#
loop_
_entity.id
_entity.type
_entity.pdbx_description
1 polymer ?
#
loop_
_entity_poly.entity_id
_entity_poly.type
_entity_poly.pdbx_seq_one_letter_code
_entity_poly.pdbx_strand_id
1 'polypeptide(L)'
;EDAHPDHRAVTRIVEDARFDAKLTKSDIPGEPIYPRWLFYYYATHLRWVPNPSFCIDISGFLERKKESILAYHSQFVLPEKNRRVVHWVEAAGVYFGSRIGTEAAEPFFTKEPIGLGGFDSLVM
;
A
#
# COMPACT_ATOMS: atom_id res chain seq x y z
N GLU A 1 6.09 9.14 -3.38
CA GLU A 1 7.54 9.48 -3.42
C GLU A 1 8.28 8.52 -2.50
N ASP A 2 9.56 8.26 -2.74
CA ASP A 2 10.37 7.35 -1.91
C ASP A 2 11.86 7.72 -2.00
N ALA A 3 12.65 7.44 -0.96
CA ALA A 3 14.10 7.59 -0.99
C ALA A 3 14.78 6.46 -1.78
N HIS A 4 14.17 5.28 -1.80
CA HIS A 4 14.65 4.12 -2.55
C HIS A 4 14.35 4.32 -4.04
N PRO A 5 15.37 4.40 -4.91
CA PRO A 5 15.17 4.67 -6.33
C PRO A 5 14.30 3.62 -7.01
N ASP A 6 14.41 2.35 -6.60
CA ASP A 6 13.66 1.27 -7.24
C ASP A 6 12.16 1.40 -7.00
N HIS A 7 11.73 1.92 -5.85
CA HIS A 7 10.30 2.15 -5.58
C HIS A 7 9.71 3.17 -6.56
N ARG A 8 10.48 4.23 -6.85
CA ARG A 8 10.10 5.25 -7.84
C ARG A 8 10.11 4.69 -9.26
N ALA A 9 11.10 3.86 -9.60
CA ALA A 9 11.19 3.21 -10.90
C ALA A 9 10.01 2.26 -11.13
N VAL A 10 9.71 1.38 -10.17
CA VAL A 10 8.58 0.45 -10.23
C VAL A 10 7.26 1.20 -10.35
N THR A 11 7.10 2.31 -9.61
CA THR A 11 5.89 3.14 -9.71
C THR A 11 5.67 3.63 -11.15
N ARG A 12 6.71 4.14 -11.82
CA ARG A 12 6.62 4.58 -13.23
C ARG A 12 6.30 3.41 -14.16
N ILE A 13 7.00 2.29 -14.00
CA ILE A 13 6.79 1.08 -14.81
C ILE A 13 5.32 0.61 -14.70
N VAL A 14 4.75 0.58 -13.50
CA VAL A 14 3.38 0.13 -13.28
C VAL A 14 2.35 1.13 -13.81
N GLU A 15 2.60 2.43 -13.69
CA GLU A 15 1.74 3.47 -14.27
C GLU A 15 1.67 3.36 -15.80
N ASP A 16 2.84 3.21 -16.45
CA ASP A 16 2.93 3.01 -17.90
C ASP A 16 2.26 1.69 -18.32
N ALA A 17 2.56 0.60 -17.59
CA ALA A 17 1.98 -0.72 -17.87
C ALA A 17 0.44 -0.74 -17.75
N ARG A 18 -0.16 0.02 -16.83
CA ARG A 18 -1.63 0.14 -16.74
C ARG A 18 -2.21 0.70 -18.04
N PHE A 19 -1.53 1.68 -18.65
CA PHE A 19 -1.97 2.26 -19.91
C PHE A 19 -1.72 1.31 -21.08
N ASP A 20 -0.55 0.67 -21.13
CA ASP A 20 -0.17 -0.23 -22.21
C ASP A 20 -1.03 -1.49 -22.24
N ALA A 21 -1.48 -1.98 -21.07
CA ALA A 21 -2.29 -3.19 -20.95
C ALA A 21 -3.62 -3.15 -21.73
N LYS A 22 -4.15 -1.96 -22.08
CA LYS A 22 -5.38 -1.83 -22.89
C LYS A 22 -5.14 -1.68 -24.39
N LEU A 23 -3.89 -1.70 -24.85
CA LEU A 23 -3.56 -1.49 -26.26
C LEU A 23 -3.97 -2.70 -27.09
N THR A 24 -5.00 -2.53 -27.90
CA THR A 24 -5.52 -3.57 -28.81
C THR A 24 -4.68 -3.79 -30.06
N LYS A 25 -3.70 -2.92 -30.33
CA LYS A 25 -2.78 -2.99 -31.47
C LYS A 25 -1.34 -3.20 -30.98
N SER A 26 -1.14 -4.21 -30.15
CA SER A 26 0.17 -4.57 -29.60
C SER A 26 0.33 -6.09 -29.59
N ASP A 27 1.57 -6.58 -29.48
CA ASP A 27 1.88 -8.00 -29.34
C ASP A 27 1.96 -8.45 -27.87
N ILE A 28 1.39 -7.66 -26.94
CA ILE A 28 1.39 -7.98 -25.50
C ILE A 28 0.54 -9.23 -25.27
N PRO A 29 1.06 -10.29 -24.61
CA PRO A 29 0.28 -11.50 -24.36
C PRO A 29 -0.92 -11.26 -23.42
N GLY A 30 -2.06 -11.89 -23.73
CA GLY A 30 -3.28 -11.84 -22.93
C GLY A 30 -4.36 -10.92 -23.51
N GLU A 31 -5.55 -10.92 -22.90
CA GLU A 31 -6.64 -10.04 -23.31
C GLU A 31 -6.37 -8.60 -22.85
N PRO A 32 -6.55 -7.59 -23.72
CA PRO A 32 -6.39 -6.19 -23.34
C PRO A 32 -7.30 -5.81 -22.18
N ILE A 33 -6.73 -5.16 -21.18
CA ILE A 33 -7.43 -4.72 -19.98
C ILE A 33 -6.96 -3.32 -19.59
N TYR A 34 -7.91 -2.46 -19.19
CA TYR A 34 -7.57 -1.24 -18.46
C TYR A 34 -7.91 -1.45 -16.99
N PRO A 35 -6.93 -1.72 -16.11
CA PRO A 35 -7.17 -1.88 -14.69
C PRO A 35 -7.96 -0.69 -14.13
N ARG A 36 -9.13 -0.98 -13.56
CA ARG A 36 -10.04 0.04 -13.05
C ARG A 36 -9.37 0.89 -11.97
N TRP A 37 -8.67 0.24 -11.05
CA TRP A 37 -8.08 0.88 -9.87
C TRP A 37 -6.55 0.83 -9.91
N LEU A 38 -5.93 1.93 -9.50
CA LEU A 38 -4.49 2.01 -9.26
C LEU A 38 -4.25 2.78 -7.96
N PHE A 39 -3.83 2.05 -6.93
CA PHE A 39 -3.58 2.58 -5.60
C PHE A 39 -2.11 2.43 -5.22
N TYR A 40 -1.61 3.42 -4.49
CA TYR A 40 -0.22 3.49 -4.06
C TYR A 40 -0.17 3.23 -2.55
N TYR A 41 0.71 2.33 -2.13
CA TYR A 41 0.99 2.09 -0.71
C TYR A 41 2.23 2.87 -0.28
N TYR A 42 2.38 3.07 1.04
CA TYR A 42 3.50 3.78 1.62
C TYR A 42 4.60 2.82 2.06
N ALA A 43 5.86 3.12 1.71
CA ALA A 43 7.02 2.41 2.24
C ALA A 43 7.75 3.22 3.33
N THR A 44 8.67 2.57 4.03
CA THR A 44 9.27 3.03 5.28
C THR A 44 10.52 3.92 5.12
N HIS A 45 10.97 4.19 3.90
CA HIS A 45 12.28 4.82 3.66
C HIS A 45 12.30 6.35 3.76
N LEU A 46 11.13 7.01 3.66
CA LEU A 46 11.02 8.44 3.85
C LEU A 46 10.57 8.75 5.28
N ARG A 47 11.21 9.75 5.89
CA ARG A 47 10.80 10.31 7.20
C ARG A 47 9.62 11.28 7.09
N TRP A 48 8.92 11.27 5.96
CA TRP A 48 7.73 12.09 5.76
C TRP A 48 6.54 11.52 6.55
N VAL A 49 5.60 12.39 6.91
CA VAL A 49 4.32 11.95 7.46
C VAL A 49 3.40 11.64 6.28
N PRO A 50 2.91 10.39 6.13
CA PRO A 50 2.00 10.06 5.03
C PRO A 50 0.74 10.93 5.04
N ASN A 51 0.30 11.35 3.86
CA ASN A 51 -0.98 12.03 3.63
C ASN A 51 -1.86 11.17 2.71
N PRO A 52 -2.51 10.12 3.25
CA PRO A 52 -3.29 9.19 2.44
C PRO A 52 -4.56 9.83 1.87
N SER A 53 -4.99 9.31 0.72
CA SER A 53 -6.29 9.62 0.12
C SER A 53 -7.42 8.89 0.85
N PHE A 54 -7.14 7.69 1.38
CA PHE A 54 -8.06 6.86 2.15
C PHE A 54 -7.30 5.85 3.01
N CYS A 55 -7.99 5.28 3.99
CA CYS A 55 -7.49 4.15 4.78
C CYS A 55 -8.43 2.95 4.62
N ILE A 56 -7.89 1.74 4.78
CA ILE A 56 -8.67 0.50 4.87
C ILE A 56 -8.55 -0.02 6.30
N ASP A 57 -9.68 -0.28 6.95
CA ASP A 57 -9.73 -0.99 8.24
C ASP A 57 -9.14 -2.40 8.07
N ILE A 58 -8.12 -2.71 8.87
CA ILE A 58 -7.48 -4.02 8.94
C ILE A 58 -7.53 -4.59 10.37
N SER A 59 -8.49 -4.15 11.17
CA SER A 59 -8.77 -4.71 12.50
C SER A 59 -8.97 -6.23 12.40
N GLY A 60 -8.37 -6.97 13.32
CA GLY A 60 -8.31 -8.44 13.25
C GLY A 60 -7.28 -9.04 12.26
N PHE A 61 -6.67 -8.24 11.37
CA PHE A 61 -5.67 -8.70 10.39
C PHE A 61 -4.24 -8.24 10.69
N LEU A 62 -4.04 -7.37 11.68
CA LEU A 62 -2.72 -6.81 12.01
C LEU A 62 -1.67 -7.89 12.34
N GLU A 63 -2.03 -8.93 13.08
CA GLU A 63 -1.11 -10.04 13.38
C GLU A 63 -0.72 -10.82 12.13
N ARG A 64 -1.67 -11.08 11.22
CA ARG A 64 -1.37 -11.75 9.95
C ARG A 64 -0.40 -10.94 9.09
N LYS A 65 -0.52 -9.62 9.09
CA LYS A 65 0.42 -8.72 8.43
C LYS A 65 1.82 -8.79 9.06
N LYS A 66 1.91 -8.86 10.39
CA LYS A 66 3.21 -9.02 11.08
C LYS A 66 3.86 -10.35 10.72
N GLU A 67 3.10 -11.44 10.74
CA GLU A 67 3.56 -12.77 10.35
C GLU A 67 4.10 -12.81 8.91
N SER A 68 3.42 -12.16 7.96
CA SER A 68 3.87 -12.14 6.56
C SER A 68 5.20 -11.40 6.37
N ILE A 69 5.46 -10.35 7.16
CA ILE A 69 6.75 -9.65 7.16
C ILE A 69 7.83 -10.53 7.81
N LEU A 70 7.52 -11.16 8.94
CA LEU A 70 8.45 -12.06 9.65
C LEU A 70 8.84 -13.29 8.83
N ALA A 71 7.99 -13.72 7.88
CA ALA A 71 8.30 -14.80 6.94
C ALA A 71 9.54 -14.50 6.08
N TYR A 72 9.88 -13.23 5.84
CA TYR A 72 11.15 -12.82 5.21
C TYR A 72 12.28 -12.88 6.24
N HIS A 73 12.59 -14.10 6.71
CA HIS A 73 13.48 -14.37 7.83
C HIS A 73 14.88 -13.74 7.65
N SER A 74 15.43 -13.79 6.43
CA SER A 74 16.74 -13.18 6.11
C SER A 74 16.75 -11.65 6.18
N GLN A 75 15.58 -11.00 6.12
CA GLN A 75 15.44 -9.56 6.10
C GLN A 75 15.07 -8.98 7.48
N PHE A 76 14.14 -9.61 8.19
CA PHE A 76 13.54 -9.03 9.40
C PHE A 76 13.74 -9.84 10.68
N VAL A 77 14.31 -11.04 10.60
CA VAL A 77 14.60 -11.88 11.79
C VAL A 77 16.10 -12.00 12.05
N LEU A 78 16.89 -12.41 11.04
CA LEU A 78 18.34 -12.52 11.19
C LEU A 78 19.02 -11.16 11.45
N PRO A 79 18.75 -10.09 10.66
CA PRO A 79 19.45 -8.82 10.84
C PRO A 79 18.84 -8.05 12.01
N GLU A 80 19.58 -7.92 13.10
CA GLU A 80 19.11 -7.26 14.32
C GLU A 80 18.62 -5.83 14.09
N LYS A 81 19.31 -5.08 13.22
CA LYS A 81 18.96 -3.69 12.85
C LYS A 81 17.56 -3.58 12.23
N ASN A 82 17.09 -4.61 11.53
CA ASN A 82 15.84 -4.58 10.78
C ASN A 82 14.63 -5.07 11.59
N ARG A 83 14.85 -5.74 12.74
CA ARG A 83 13.76 -6.26 13.60
C ARG A 83 12.77 -5.16 14.03
N ARG A 84 13.29 -3.94 14.24
CA ARG A 84 12.48 -2.76 14.62
C ARG A 84 11.47 -2.33 13.55
N VAL A 85 11.71 -2.68 12.28
CA VAL A 85 10.80 -2.31 11.18
C VAL A 85 9.42 -2.92 11.39
N VAL A 86 9.34 -4.16 11.91
CA VAL A 86 8.07 -4.84 12.18
C VAL A 86 7.25 -4.04 13.21
N HIS A 87 7.89 -3.58 14.28
CA HIS A 87 7.23 -2.72 15.28
C HIS A 87 6.80 -1.37 14.71
N TRP A 88 7.57 -0.77 13.79
CA TRP A 88 7.17 0.48 13.15
C TRP A 88 5.95 0.30 12.24
N VAL A 89 5.89 -0.82 11.51
CA VAL A 89 4.73 -1.15 10.67
C VAL A 89 3.49 -1.37 11.52
N GLU A 90 3.62 -2.07 12.65
CA GLU A 90 2.55 -2.26 13.63
C GLU A 90 2.05 -0.92 14.20
N ALA A 91 2.98 -0.08 14.68
CA ALA A 91 2.65 1.24 15.22
C ALA A 91 1.99 2.14 14.18
N ALA A 92 2.43 2.09 12.92
CA ALA A 92 1.78 2.82 11.83
C ALA A 92 0.34 2.32 11.60
N GLY A 93 0.13 1.00 11.62
CA GLY A 93 -1.21 0.41 11.50
C GLY A 93 -2.16 0.91 12.58
N VAL A 94 -1.73 0.89 13.84
CA VAL A 94 -2.52 1.39 14.98
C VAL A 94 -2.75 2.91 14.87
N TYR A 95 -1.73 3.66 14.46
CA TYR A 95 -1.86 5.10 14.26
C TYR A 95 -2.95 5.45 13.23
N PHE A 96 -2.91 4.84 12.04
CA PHE A 96 -3.92 5.08 11.00
C PHE A 96 -5.29 4.55 11.39
N GLY A 97 -5.35 3.40 12.10
CA GLY A 97 -6.60 2.89 12.68
C GLY A 97 -7.27 3.94 13.56
N SER A 98 -6.51 4.56 14.46
CA SER A 98 -7.04 5.62 15.33
C SER A 98 -7.52 6.88 14.60
N ARG A 99 -7.15 7.08 13.32
CA ARG A 99 -7.63 8.22 12.51
C ARG A 99 -8.98 7.95 11.86
N ILE A 100 -9.37 6.68 11.76
CA ILE A 100 -10.66 6.19 11.25
C ILE A 100 -11.32 5.27 12.29
N GLY A 101 -11.13 5.58 13.59
CA GLY A 101 -11.72 4.94 14.77
C GLY A 101 -11.77 3.41 14.80
N THR A 102 -10.76 2.77 14.23
CA THR A 102 -10.57 1.31 14.20
C THR A 102 -9.31 0.90 14.95
N GLU A 103 -9.16 -0.39 15.24
CA GLU A 103 -7.97 -0.90 15.96
C GLU A 103 -6.71 -0.76 15.12
N ALA A 104 -6.81 -0.96 13.80
CA ALA A 104 -5.71 -0.82 12.86
C ALA A 104 -6.22 -0.48 11.46
N ALA A 105 -5.44 0.30 10.70
CA ALA A 105 -5.75 0.60 9.30
C ALA A 105 -4.50 0.70 8.42
N GLU A 106 -4.66 0.45 7.12
CA GLU A 106 -3.63 0.69 6.10
C GLU A 106 -3.93 1.96 5.29
N PRO A 107 -2.97 2.89 5.19
CA PRO A 107 -3.10 4.10 4.37
C PRO A 107 -2.80 3.82 2.89
N PHE A 108 -3.62 4.39 2.00
CA PHE A 108 -3.41 4.35 0.55
C PHE A 108 -3.56 5.73 -0.07
N PHE A 109 -2.85 5.93 -1.18
CA PHE A 109 -2.96 7.12 -2.01
C PHE A 109 -3.55 6.77 -3.38
N THR A 110 -4.22 7.74 -3.99
CA THR A 110 -4.69 7.69 -5.38
C THR A 110 -4.65 9.08 -6.01
N LYS A 111 -4.40 9.14 -7.33
CA LYS A 111 -4.51 10.37 -8.12
C LYS A 111 -5.95 10.63 -8.57
N GLU A 112 -6.78 9.59 -8.59
CA GLU A 112 -8.17 9.62 -9.05
C GLU A 112 -9.11 9.73 -7.83
N PRO A 113 -10.24 10.45 -7.94
CA PRO A 113 -11.20 10.55 -6.85
C PRO A 113 -11.82 9.19 -6.51
N ILE A 114 -12.12 8.99 -5.23
CA ILE A 114 -12.81 7.79 -4.75
C ILE A 114 -14.29 8.11 -4.62
N GLY A 115 -15.11 7.42 -5.41
CA GLY A 115 -16.56 7.47 -5.28
C GLY A 115 -17.03 6.58 -4.12
N LEU A 116 -17.86 7.13 -3.25
CA LEU A 116 -18.59 6.38 -2.23
C LEU A 116 -20.05 6.22 -2.65
N GLY A 117 -20.62 5.03 -2.42
CA GLY A 117 -22.02 4.75 -2.76
C GLY A 117 -23.02 5.38 -1.79
N GLY A 118 -22.58 5.73 -0.59
CA GLY A 118 -23.40 6.30 0.48
C GLY A 118 -22.57 6.57 1.74
N PHE A 119 -23.19 7.23 2.72
CA PHE A 119 -22.54 7.55 4.00
C PHE A 119 -22.30 6.32 4.89
N ASP A 120 -23.07 5.25 4.67
CA ASP A 120 -22.92 3.95 5.29
C ASP A 120 -21.60 3.25 4.90
N SER A 121 -20.93 3.71 3.84
CA SER A 121 -19.61 3.23 3.44
C SER A 121 -18.44 3.90 4.20
N LEU A 122 -18.70 4.90 5.05
CA LEU A 122 -17.67 5.59 5.82
C LEU A 122 -17.38 4.85 7.13
N VAL A 123 -16.09 4.66 7.41
CA VAL A 123 -15.59 4.19 8.70
C VAL A 123 -15.17 5.41 9.52
N MET A 124 -15.62 5.49 10.77
CA MET A 124 -15.42 6.62 11.69
C MET A 124 -14.14 6.47 12.47
#